data_AF-A0A484Y9H9-F1
#
_entry.id   AF-A0A484Y9H9-F1
#
_cell.length_a   1.000
_cell.length_b   1.000
_cell.length_c   1.000
_cell.angle_alpha   90.00
_cell.angle_beta   90.00
_cell.angle_gamma   90.00
#
_symmetry.space_group_name_H-M   'P 1'
#
loop_
_entity.id
_entity.type
_entity.pdbx_description
1 polymer ?
#
loop_
_entity_poly.entity_id
_entity_poly.type
_entity_poly.pdbx_seq_one_letter_code
_entity_poly.pdbx_strand_id
1 'polypeptide(L)'
;MMGYSQIDSGLNLITHNSARTFGVNDYGIEKGNPANLIILPAESGFEAVRCQVPVRWSIRQGRVIASTQLAQTWIQMDNGGEELFFTKNSPFAGRKGA
;
A
#
# COMPACT_ATOMS: atom_id res chain seq x y z
N MET A 1 -20.19 -0.27 -12.52
CA MET A 1 -19.23 0.43 -11.64
C MET A 1 -18.86 -0.52 -10.52
N MET A 2 -17.59 -0.65 -10.13
CA MET A 2 -17.19 -1.57 -9.06
C MET A 2 -17.52 -1.00 -7.68
N GLY A 3 -18.10 -1.82 -6.81
CA GLY A 3 -18.32 -1.49 -5.40
C GLY A 3 -17.02 -1.54 -4.58
N TYR A 4 -17.05 -1.00 -3.36
CA TYR A 4 -15.88 -0.93 -2.46
C TYR A 4 -15.18 -2.28 -2.27
N SER A 5 -15.95 -3.35 -2.00
CA SER A 5 -15.41 -4.71 -1.80
C SER A 5 -14.72 -5.27 -3.05
N GLN A 6 -15.20 -4.90 -4.24
CA GLN A 6 -14.62 -5.31 -5.51
C GLN A 6 -13.30 -4.59 -5.78
N ILE A 7 -13.20 -3.31 -5.42
CA ILE A 7 -11.94 -2.55 -5.53
C ILE A 7 -10.92 -3.06 -4.52
N ASP A 8 -11.35 -3.35 -3.29
CA ASP A 8 -10.47 -3.91 -2.26
C ASP A 8 -9.91 -5.28 -2.68
N SER A 9 -10.76 -6.13 -3.26
CA SER A 9 -10.36 -7.41 -3.87
C SER A 9 -9.59 -7.24 -5.19
N GLY A 10 -9.50 -6.02 -5.73
CA GLY A 10 -8.87 -5.71 -7.02
C GLY A 10 -7.38 -6.05 -7.06
N LEU A 11 -6.70 -6.04 -5.90
CA LEU A 11 -5.30 -6.46 -5.80
C LEU A 11 -5.08 -7.91 -6.27
N ASN A 12 -6.09 -8.78 -6.21
CA ASN A 12 -5.99 -10.14 -6.71
C ASN A 12 -5.71 -10.19 -8.23
N LEU A 13 -6.16 -9.19 -8.99
CA LEU A 13 -5.92 -9.10 -10.44
C LEU A 13 -4.43 -8.94 -10.80
N ILE A 14 -3.64 -8.35 -9.89
CA ILE A 14 -2.20 -8.08 -10.08
C ILE A 14 -1.31 -8.92 -9.15
N THR A 15 -1.88 -9.88 -8.42
CA THR A 15 -1.17 -10.78 -7.50
C THR A 15 -1.53 -12.24 -7.77
N HIS A 16 -2.47 -12.81 -7.01
CA HIS A 16 -2.84 -14.23 -7.05
C HIS A 16 -3.32 -14.69 -8.44
N ASN A 17 -4.12 -13.88 -9.14
CA ASN A 17 -4.60 -14.26 -10.48
C ASN A 17 -3.46 -14.27 -11.51
N SER A 18 -2.49 -13.37 -11.38
CA SER A 18 -1.29 -13.35 -12.23
C SER A 18 -0.40 -14.56 -11.93
N ALA A 19 -0.14 -14.85 -10.64
CA ALA A 19 0.65 -16.02 -10.23
C ALA A 19 0.06 -17.34 -10.72
N ARG A 20 -1.28 -17.49 -10.61
CA ARG A 20 -2.00 -18.64 -11.15
C ARG A 20 -1.84 -18.76 -12.66
N THR A 21 -1.97 -17.65 -13.39
CA THR A 21 -1.80 -17.60 -14.85
C THR A 21 -0.39 -18.02 -15.28
N PHE A 22 0.64 -17.67 -14.51
CA PHE A 22 2.03 -18.05 -14.78
C PHE A 22 2.43 -19.43 -14.25
N GLY A 23 1.54 -20.16 -13.56
CA GLY A 23 1.85 -21.48 -13.01
C GLY A 23 2.88 -21.45 -11.88
N VAL A 24 2.94 -20.36 -11.11
CA VAL A 24 3.88 -20.22 -9.98
C VAL A 24 3.33 -21.00 -8.78
N ASN A 25 4.09 -21.98 -8.28
CA ASN A 25 3.63 -22.88 -7.21
C ASN A 25 3.91 -22.36 -5.78
N ASP A 26 4.95 -21.53 -5.60
CA ASP A 26 5.37 -21.04 -4.26
C ASP A 26 5.06 -19.55 -4.06
N TYR A 27 3.87 -19.11 -4.49
CA TYR A 27 3.42 -17.72 -4.40
C TYR A 27 2.32 -17.55 -3.37
N GLY A 28 2.50 -16.59 -2.45
CA GLY A 28 1.52 -16.27 -1.41
C GLY A 28 2.16 -16.17 -0.03
N ILE A 29 1.47 -15.53 0.91
CA ILE A 29 1.91 -15.37 2.29
C ILE A 29 1.47 -16.59 3.10
N GLU A 30 2.20 -17.68 2.93
CA GLU A 30 1.88 -18.98 3.55
C GLU A 30 3.15 -19.65 4.09
N LYS A 31 2.99 -20.50 5.10
CA LYS A 31 4.13 -21.25 5.68
C LYS A 31 4.68 -22.23 4.64
N GLY A 32 6.01 -22.28 4.52
CA GLY A 32 6.70 -23.14 3.56
C GLY A 32 7.11 -22.41 2.28
N ASN A 33 6.40 -21.35 1.89
CA ASN A 33 6.79 -20.52 0.75
C ASN A 33 8.08 -19.72 1.05
N PRO A 34 8.88 -19.40 0.03
CA PRO A 34 9.96 -18.43 0.17
C PRO A 34 9.43 -17.11 0.71
N ALA A 35 10.21 -16.44 1.56
CA ALA A 35 9.87 -15.12 2.10
C ALA A 35 10.00 -14.01 1.03
N ASN A 36 9.06 -14.04 0.07
CA ASN A 36 8.90 -13.09 -1.03
C ASN A 36 7.60 -12.30 -0.79
N LEU A 37 7.73 -11.02 -0.44
CA LEU A 37 6.58 -10.19 -0.13
C LEU A 37 6.89 -8.71 -0.33
N ILE A 38 5.84 -7.91 -0.47
CA ILE A 38 5.94 -6.46 -0.50
C ILE A 38 5.11 -5.87 0.63
N ILE A 39 5.48 -4.67 1.07
CA ILE A 39 4.73 -3.89 2.04
C ILE A 39 4.28 -2.60 1.37
N LEU A 40 2.97 -2.37 1.39
CA LEU A 40 2.36 -1.12 0.94
C LEU A 40 1.97 -0.29 2.16
N PRO A 41 2.22 1.04 2.16
CA PRO A 41 1.82 1.92 3.27
C PRO A 41 0.34 2.31 3.14
N ALA A 42 -0.55 1.32 3.20
CA ALA A 42 -2.00 1.47 3.11
C ALA A 42 -2.70 0.44 4.01
N GLU A 43 -3.88 0.79 4.51
CA GLU A 43 -4.68 -0.06 5.41
C GLU A 43 -5.52 -1.11 4.67
N SER A 44 -5.77 -0.91 3.38
CA SER A 44 -6.59 -1.79 2.56
C SER A 44 -6.17 -1.76 1.09
N GLY A 45 -6.63 -2.75 0.32
CA GLY A 45 -6.44 -2.76 -1.13
C GLY A 45 -7.15 -1.59 -1.79
N PHE A 46 -8.31 -1.19 -1.25
CA PHE A 46 -9.00 0.01 -1.69
C PHE A 46 -8.13 1.27 -1.53
N GLU A 47 -7.53 1.48 -0.36
CA GLU A 47 -6.68 2.63 -0.12
C GLU A 47 -5.41 2.59 -0.97
N ALA A 48 -4.79 1.41 -1.11
CA ALA A 48 -3.60 1.23 -1.95
C ALA A 48 -3.87 1.67 -3.40
N VAL A 49 -5.03 1.32 -3.95
CA VAL A 49 -5.45 1.72 -5.29
C VAL A 49 -5.82 3.20 -5.35
N ARG A 50 -6.62 3.70 -4.39
CA ARG A 50 -7.08 5.11 -4.36
C ARG A 50 -5.92 6.10 -4.25
N CYS A 51 -4.94 5.79 -3.41
CA CYS A 51 -3.82 6.67 -3.12
C CYS A 51 -2.57 6.36 -3.96
N GLN A 52 -2.62 5.35 -4.84
CA GLN A 52 -1.48 4.92 -5.67
C GLN A 52 -0.18 4.82 -4.87
N VAL A 53 -0.26 4.13 -3.73
CA VAL A 53 0.87 4.08 -2.79
C VAL A 53 2.06 3.34 -3.40
N PRO A 54 3.30 3.80 -3.14
CA PRO A 54 4.48 3.08 -3.60
C PRO A 54 4.69 1.79 -2.80
N VAL A 55 5.46 0.87 -3.35
CA VAL A 55 6.00 -0.25 -2.57
C VAL A 55 7.01 0.30 -1.55
N ARG A 56 6.66 0.26 -0.26
CA ARG A 56 7.53 0.77 0.81
C ARG A 56 8.75 -0.12 0.99
N TRP A 57 8.54 -1.44 0.96
CA TRP A 57 9.59 -2.46 0.97
C TRP A 57 9.24 -3.59 0.03
N SER A 58 10.23 -4.06 -0.73
CA SER A 58 10.18 -5.33 -1.46
C SER A 58 11.20 -6.28 -0.85
N ILE A 59 10.73 -7.45 -0.43
CA ILE A 59 11.51 -8.48 0.24
C ILE A 59 11.52 -9.71 -0.65
N ARG A 60 12.71 -10.25 -0.91
CA ARG A 60 12.92 -11.48 -1.67
C ARG A 60 13.84 -12.40 -0.89
N GLN A 61 13.39 -13.65 -0.67
CA GLN A 61 14.08 -14.65 0.12
C GLN A 61 14.55 -14.12 1.49
N GLY A 62 13.67 -13.36 2.17
CA GLY A 62 13.94 -12.82 3.50
C GLY A 62 14.90 -11.62 3.54
N ARG A 63 15.28 -11.05 2.39
CA ARG A 63 16.14 -9.87 2.30
C ARG A 63 15.42 -8.72 1.61
N VAL A 64 15.57 -7.50 2.13
CA VAL A 64 15.07 -6.29 1.47
C VAL A 64 15.90 -6.04 0.21
N ILE A 65 15.23 -6.01 -0.94
CA ILE A 65 15.86 -5.77 -2.26
C ILE A 65 15.51 -4.40 -2.84
N ALA A 66 14.42 -3.79 -2.39
CA ALA A 66 14.05 -2.42 -2.75
C ALA A 66 13.30 -1.74 -1.60
N SER A 67 13.48 -0.44 -1.47
CA SER A 67 12.76 0.40 -0.53
C SER A 67 12.44 1.75 -1.17
N THR A 68 11.30 2.34 -0.80
CA THR A 68 10.89 3.66 -1.29
C THR A 68 10.70 4.60 -0.12
N GLN A 69 11.51 5.66 -0.01
CA GLN A 69 11.23 6.75 0.91
C GLN A 69 9.91 7.43 0.53
N LEU A 70 8.99 7.55 1.50
CA LEU A 70 7.69 8.15 1.23
C LEU A 70 7.85 9.65 1.03
N ALA A 71 7.06 10.18 0.10
CA ALA A 71 6.97 11.62 -0.08
C ALA A 71 6.39 12.26 1.18
N GLN A 72 6.94 13.41 1.54
CA GLN A 72 6.39 14.27 2.58
C GLN A 72 5.74 15.45 1.89
N THR A 73 4.43 15.62 2.10
CA THR A 73 3.66 16.71 1.48
C THR A 73 3.30 17.71 2.55
N TRP A 74 3.47 19.00 2.26
CA TRP A 74 3.14 20.07 3.19
C TRP A 74 2.16 21.04 2.53
N ILE A 75 1.13 21.46 3.27
CA ILE A 75 0.30 22.61 2.92
C ILE A 75 0.93 23.83 3.60
N GLN A 76 1.20 24.88 2.82
CA GLN A 76 1.63 26.17 3.36
C GLN A 76 0.40 27.05 3.57
N MET A 77 0.23 27.56 4.79
CA MET A 77 -0.81 28.51 5.18
C MET A 77 -0.16 29.76 5.77
N ASP A 78 -0.92 30.86 5.87
CA ASP A 78 -0.41 32.13 6.39
C ASP A 78 0.10 32.03 7.84
N ASN A 79 -0.40 31.06 8.61
CA ASN A 79 -0.02 30.81 10.01
C ASN A 79 1.03 29.70 10.19
N GLY A 80 1.56 29.11 9.11
CA GLY A 80 2.57 28.06 9.14
C GLY A 80 2.32 26.90 8.15
N GLY A 81 3.18 25.89 8.22
CA GLY A 81 3.07 24.68 7.39
C GLY A 81 2.48 23.50 8.17
N GLU A 82 1.59 22.74 7.53
CA GLU A 82 1.06 21.47 8.02
C GLU A 82 1.49 20.32 7.10
N GLU A 83 2.01 19.23 7.66
CA GLU A 83 2.26 18.00 6.90
C GLU A 83 0.95 17.26 6.63
N LEU A 84 0.73 16.85 5.38
CA LEU A 84 -0.48 16.20 4.92
C LEU A 84 -0.18 14.78 4.45
N PHE A 85 -1.05 13.85 4.86
CA PHE A 85 -1.15 12.51 4.29
C PHE A 85 -2.51 12.36 3.61
N PHE A 86 -2.52 11.83 2.38
CA PHE A 86 -3.76 11.57 1.64
C PHE A 86 -4.42 10.22 2.00
N THR A 87 -3.71 9.41 2.80
CA THR A 87 -4.22 8.19 3.42
C THR A 87 -5.06 8.52 4.65
N LYS A 88 -5.94 7.60 5.04
CA LYS A 88 -6.92 7.77 6.12
C LYS A 88 -6.25 7.99 7.48
N ASN A 89 -5.05 7.45 7.66
CA ASN A 89 -4.29 7.53 8.90
C ASN A 89 -3.26 8.68 8.90
N SER A 90 -3.69 9.86 8.45
CA SER A 90 -2.96 11.08 8.77
C SER A 90 -2.96 11.27 10.29
N PRO A 91 -1.82 11.44 10.97
CA PRO A 91 -1.78 11.81 12.39
C PRO A 91 -2.51 13.14 12.68
N PHE A 92 -2.91 13.88 11.64
CA PHE A 92 -3.68 15.13 11.71
C PHE A 92 -5.18 14.95 11.44
N ALA A 93 -5.66 13.75 11.08
CA ALA A 93 -7.08 13.49 10.82
C ALA A 93 -8.00 13.77 12.03
N GLY A 94 -7.43 13.91 13.23
CA GLY A 94 -8.13 14.28 14.47
C GLY A 94 -8.20 15.78 14.78
N ARG A 95 -7.55 16.68 14.03
CA ARG A 95 -7.65 18.14 14.26
C ARG A 95 -8.63 18.81 13.28
N LYS A 96 -9.90 18.41 13.33
CA LYS A 96 -10.99 19.21 12.76
C LYS A 96 -11.68 19.96 13.90
N GLY A 97 -11.40 21.27 14.00
CA GLY A 97 -12.19 22.23 14.78
C GLY A 97 -11.66 22.55 16.17
N ALA A 98 -10.91 23.65 16.25
CA ALA A 98 -11.04 24.64 17.32
C ALA A 98 -11.15 26.00 16.63
#